data_AF-A0A7J0GAL1-F1
#
_entry.id   AF-A0A7J0GAL1-F1
#
_cell.length_a   1.000
_cell.length_b   1.000
_cell.length_c   1.000
_cell.angle_alpha   90.00
_cell.angle_beta   90.00
_cell.angle_gamma   90.00
#
_symmetry.space_group_name_H-M   'P 1'
#
loop_
_entity.id
_entity.type
_entity.pdbx_description
1 polymer ?
#
loop_
_entity_poly.entity_id
_entity_poly.type
_entity_poly.pdbx_seq_one_letter_code
_entity_poly.pdbx_strand_id
1 'polypeptide(L)'
;MSTVVQMLEQQMPLPEFRINRKLLYDLKDVSVAPYGEYWRQLKSIFMLQLLSNKRVQSNRAVREEETALMMKFESSSSSPTLLNLSEKFAELTNDVACRAAFGKKYRVGERGEKFQRLLRDFVGLLGGFDIGDFIPWLGWVSCVNGRNAEVNRVAKELDEFLDGVVQEHMESGGEGKEDFVDTMLRIQKDNKLSISIDRDSIKALLLVSSS
;
A
#
# COMPACT_ATOMS: atom_id res chain seq x y z
N MET A 1 -5.05 10.96 0.78
CA MET A 1 -6.08 10.77 1.83
C MET A 1 -7.52 10.98 1.34
N SER A 2 -7.87 12.06 0.63
CA SER A 2 -9.27 12.33 0.25
C SER A 2 -9.90 11.27 -0.67
N THR A 3 -9.16 10.77 -1.65
CA THR A 3 -9.68 9.79 -2.64
C THR A 3 -9.89 8.40 -2.05
N VAL A 4 -8.97 7.93 -1.20
CA VAL A 4 -9.06 6.62 -0.52
C VAL A 4 -10.22 6.59 0.48
N VAL A 5 -10.45 7.69 1.21
CA VAL A 5 -11.60 7.80 2.12
C VAL A 5 -12.92 7.80 1.36
N GLN A 6 -13.01 8.52 0.23
CA GLN A 6 -14.20 8.50 -0.64
C GLN A 6 -14.47 7.12 -1.25
N MET A 7 -13.42 6.40 -1.69
CA MET A 7 -13.55 5.03 -2.20
C MET A 7 -14.02 4.03 -1.12
N LEU A 8 -13.63 4.26 0.15
CA LEU A 8 -14.12 3.46 1.27
C LEU A 8 -15.56 3.82 1.66
N GLU A 9 -16.00 5.06 1.50
CA GLU A 9 -17.36 5.51 1.85
C GLU A 9 -18.43 5.13 0.81
N GLN A 10 -18.09 5.11 -0.48
CA GLN A 10 -19.00 4.74 -1.56
C GLN A 10 -18.43 3.57 -2.36
N GLN A 11 -18.92 2.36 -2.10
CA GLN A 11 -18.54 1.21 -2.93
C GLN A 11 -19.28 1.30 -4.27
N MET A 12 -18.68 1.97 -5.25
CA MET A 12 -19.04 1.75 -6.64
C MET A 12 -18.59 0.35 -7.06
N PRO A 13 -19.37 -0.38 -7.88
CA PRO A 13 -18.87 -1.59 -8.52
C PRO A 13 -17.66 -1.21 -9.37
N LEU A 14 -16.47 -1.60 -8.92
CA LEU A 14 -15.25 -1.38 -9.70
C LEU A 14 -15.28 -2.35 -10.88
N PRO A 15 -15.08 -1.90 -12.13
CA PRO A 15 -14.90 -2.82 -13.25
C PRO A 15 -13.80 -3.83 -12.90
N GLU A 16 -14.07 -5.13 -13.09
CA GLU A 16 -13.09 -6.18 -12.83
C GLU A 16 -11.98 -6.14 -13.88
N PHE A 17 -11.03 -5.21 -13.74
CA PHE A 17 -9.85 -5.18 -14.58
C PHE A 17 -8.95 -6.38 -14.24
N ARG A 18 -8.51 -7.11 -15.26
CA ARG A 18 -7.72 -8.35 -15.08
C ARG A 18 -6.40 -8.11 -14.35
N ILE A 19 -5.88 -6.89 -14.47
CA ILE A 19 -4.65 -6.43 -13.82
C ILE A 19 -4.83 -6.31 -12.31
N ASN A 20 -6.01 -5.86 -11.85
CA ASN A 20 -6.30 -5.72 -10.42
C ASN A 20 -6.26 -7.06 -9.70
N ARG A 21 -6.76 -8.15 -10.33
CA ARG A 21 -6.65 -9.50 -9.75
C ARG A 21 -5.20 -9.93 -9.52
N LYS A 22 -4.29 -9.57 -10.44
CA LYS A 22 -2.87 -9.91 -10.31
C LYS A 22 -2.14 -9.04 -9.29
N LEU A 23 -2.44 -7.75 -9.26
CA LEU A 23 -1.74 -6.77 -8.42
C LEU A 23 -2.28 -6.69 -6.98
N LEU A 24 -3.56 -7.02 -6.78
CA LEU A 24 -4.28 -6.82 -5.51
C LEU A 24 -4.73 -8.14 -4.89
N TYR A 25 -3.89 -9.17 -4.99
CA TYR A 25 -4.08 -10.48 -4.34
C TYR A 25 -5.45 -11.11 -4.63
N ASP A 26 -5.82 -11.24 -5.90
CA ASP A 26 -7.14 -11.73 -6.35
C ASP A 26 -8.31 -10.95 -5.71
N LEU A 27 -8.17 -9.64 -5.63
CA LEU A 27 -9.15 -8.72 -5.05
C LEU A 27 -9.41 -8.97 -3.55
N LYS A 28 -8.42 -9.48 -2.81
CA LYS A 28 -8.50 -9.60 -1.35
C LYS A 28 -8.32 -8.26 -0.62
N ASP A 29 -7.91 -7.23 -1.34
CA ASP A 29 -7.66 -5.90 -0.81
C ASP A 29 -8.94 -5.08 -0.51
N VAL A 30 -8.92 -4.24 0.52
CA VAL A 30 -10.09 -3.48 0.99
C VAL A 30 -10.62 -2.46 -0.03
N SER A 31 -9.77 -1.98 -0.95
CA SER A 31 -10.18 -1.02 -1.99
C SER A 31 -10.93 -1.65 -3.16
N VAL A 32 -10.80 -2.98 -3.35
CA VAL A 32 -11.36 -3.68 -4.51
C VAL A 32 -12.18 -4.93 -4.17
N ALA A 33 -12.14 -5.43 -2.93
CA ALA A 33 -12.83 -6.65 -2.57
C ALA A 33 -14.36 -6.51 -2.74
N PRO A 34 -15.04 -7.55 -3.28
CA PRO A 34 -16.49 -7.55 -3.42
C PRO A 34 -17.18 -7.29 -2.07
N TYR A 35 -18.25 -6.49 -2.09
CA TYR A 35 -19.02 -6.20 -0.88
C TYR A 35 -19.57 -7.51 -0.28
N GLY A 36 -19.34 -7.68 1.01
CA GLY A 36 -19.76 -8.88 1.74
C GLY A 36 -19.22 -8.86 3.16
N GLU A 37 -19.42 -9.95 3.88
CA GLU A 37 -18.95 -10.08 5.26
C GLU A 37 -17.42 -9.92 5.36
N TYR A 38 -16.67 -10.50 4.42
CA TYR A 38 -15.21 -10.37 4.31
C TYR A 38 -14.77 -8.90 4.20
N TRP A 39 -15.29 -8.18 3.21
CA TRP A 39 -14.96 -6.76 3.01
C TRP A 39 -15.34 -5.91 4.23
N ARG A 40 -16.51 -6.14 4.83
CA ARG A 40 -16.96 -5.38 6.01
C ARG A 40 -16.01 -5.55 7.20
N GLN A 41 -15.53 -6.77 7.43
CA GLN A 41 -14.57 -7.05 8.50
C GLN A 41 -13.19 -6.47 8.20
N LEU A 42 -12.67 -6.65 6.98
CA LEU A 42 -11.40 -6.03 6.57
C LEU A 42 -11.43 -4.51 6.73
N LYS A 43 -12.50 -3.86 6.22
CA LYS A 43 -12.69 -2.42 6.36
C LYS A 43 -12.75 -2.01 7.82
N SER A 44 -13.47 -2.75 8.66
CA SER A 44 -13.53 -2.47 10.10
C SER A 44 -12.14 -2.52 10.74
N ILE A 45 -11.35 -3.56 10.44
CA ILE A 45 -9.99 -3.72 10.95
C ILE A 45 -9.09 -2.58 10.48
N PHE A 46 -9.08 -2.30 9.18
CA PHE A 46 -8.28 -1.22 8.59
C PHE A 46 -8.62 0.15 9.22
N MET A 47 -9.91 0.45 9.35
CA MET A 47 -10.38 1.70 9.96
C MET A 47 -10.01 1.78 11.44
N LEU A 48 -10.14 0.70 12.20
CA LEU A 48 -9.86 0.72 13.65
C LEU A 48 -8.36 0.76 13.94
N GLN A 49 -7.57 0.00 13.20
CA GLN A 49 -6.16 -0.26 13.52
C GLN A 49 -5.19 0.68 12.82
N LEU A 50 -5.56 1.28 11.70
CA LEU A 50 -4.69 2.21 10.98
C LEU A 50 -5.25 3.64 10.95
N LEU A 51 -6.54 3.78 10.61
CA LEU A 51 -7.15 5.09 10.36
C LEU A 51 -7.94 5.68 11.53
N SER A 52 -7.97 5.02 12.69
CA SER A 52 -8.73 5.54 13.82
C SER A 52 -8.11 6.83 14.33
N ASN A 53 -8.92 7.74 14.88
CA ASN A 53 -8.43 9.00 15.46
C ASN A 53 -7.29 8.76 16.46
N LYS A 54 -7.39 7.69 17.27
CA LYS A 54 -6.33 7.30 18.21
C LYS A 54 -5.02 6.95 17.49
N ARG A 55 -5.07 6.13 16.43
CA ARG A 55 -3.89 5.73 15.65
C ARG A 55 -3.30 6.91 14.87
N VAL A 56 -4.14 7.72 14.23
CA VAL A 56 -3.73 8.95 13.54
C VAL A 56 -3.02 9.92 14.50
N GLN A 57 -3.54 10.08 15.73
CA GLN A 57 -2.89 10.90 16.76
C GLN A 57 -1.60 10.26 17.28
N SER A 58 -1.56 8.93 17.45
CA SER A 58 -0.35 8.23 17.87
C SER A 58 0.80 8.36 16.84
N ASN A 59 0.47 8.59 15.57
CA ASN A 59 1.42 8.85 14.49
C ASN A 59 1.71 10.34 14.26
N ARG A 60 1.25 11.22 15.15
CA ARG A 60 1.52 12.67 15.07
C ARG A 60 3.02 12.96 15.08
N ALA A 61 3.76 12.35 16.00
CA ALA A 61 5.21 12.53 16.11
C ALA A 61 5.94 12.17 14.81
N VAL A 62 5.52 11.11 14.13
CA VAL A 62 6.08 10.71 12.83
C VAL A 62 5.85 11.78 11.77
N ARG A 63 4.63 12.34 11.69
CA ARG A 63 4.33 13.42 10.75
C ARG A 63 5.15 14.68 11.03
N GLU A 64 5.27 15.06 12.30
CA GLU A 64 6.05 16.23 12.71
C GLU A 64 7.53 16.05 12.40
N GLU A 65 8.09 14.87 12.67
CA GLU A 65 9.47 14.50 12.36
C GLU A 65 9.75 14.59 10.85
N GLU A 66 8.95 13.91 10.02
CA GLU A 66 9.19 13.90 8.56
C GLU A 66 8.94 15.28 7.92
N THR A 67 7.98 16.06 8.44
CA THR A 67 7.76 17.45 7.96
C THR A 67 8.93 18.36 8.34
N ALA A 68 9.47 18.21 9.55
CA ALA A 68 10.65 18.96 9.98
C ALA A 68 11.89 18.60 9.14
N LEU A 69 12.06 17.33 8.80
CA LEU A 69 13.14 16.89 7.89
C LEU A 69 13.01 17.52 6.50
N MET A 70 11.80 17.57 5.95
CA MET A 70 11.53 18.25 4.68
C MET A 70 11.89 19.74 4.77
N MET A 71 11.38 20.47 5.77
CA MET A 71 11.69 21.90 5.94
C MET A 71 13.18 22.17 6.13
N LYS A 72 13.89 21.30 6.87
CA LYS A 72 15.33 21.45 7.12
C LYS A 72 16.15 21.25 5.84
N PHE A 73 15.77 20.29 5.00
CA PHE A 73 16.40 20.08 3.70
C PHE A 73 16.26 21.33 2.82
N GLU A 74 15.06 21.91 2.78
CA GLU A 74 14.82 23.14 2.00
C GLU A 74 15.59 24.34 2.55
N SER A 75 15.64 24.49 3.86
CA SER A 75 16.36 25.60 4.52
C SER A 75 17.89 25.52 4.34
N SER A 76 18.40 24.33 4.01
CA SER A 76 19.84 24.08 3.83
C SER A 76 20.29 24.20 2.37
N SER A 77 19.37 24.38 1.43
CA SER A 77 19.71 24.57 0.02
C SER A 77 20.17 26.01 -0.22
N SER A 78 21.48 26.21 -0.39
CA SER A 78 22.12 27.51 -0.59
C SER A 78 21.84 28.16 -1.96
N SER A 79 20.98 27.57 -2.79
CA SER A 79 20.63 28.09 -4.11
C SER A 79 19.12 27.99 -4.35
N PRO A 80 18.51 28.94 -5.09
CA PRO A 80 17.10 28.87 -5.46
C PRO A 80 16.91 27.71 -6.45
N THR A 81 16.76 26.49 -5.92
CA THR A 81 16.46 25.30 -6.71
C THR A 81 14.95 25.30 -6.97
N LEU A 82 14.55 25.09 -8.24
CA LEU A 82 13.16 24.81 -8.54
C LEU A 82 12.80 23.44 -7.96
N LEU A 83 11.94 23.43 -6.94
CA LEU A 83 11.57 22.23 -6.21
C LEU A 83 10.22 21.75 -6.68
N ASN A 84 10.14 20.48 -7.07
CA ASN A 84 8.88 19.83 -7.34
C ASN A 84 8.20 19.46 -6.02
N LEU A 85 7.37 20.37 -5.51
CA LEU A 85 6.65 20.16 -4.24
C LEU A 85 5.74 18.93 -4.29
N SER A 86 5.17 18.59 -5.45
CA SER A 86 4.32 17.40 -5.60
C SER A 86 5.11 16.12 -5.31
N GLU A 87 6.35 16.03 -5.80
CA GLU A 87 7.24 14.90 -5.54
C GLU A 87 7.63 14.84 -4.05
N LYS A 88 7.95 15.98 -3.44
CA LYS A 88 8.27 16.05 -2.00
C LYS A 88 7.09 15.66 -1.11
N PHE A 89 5.88 16.10 -1.43
CA PHE A 89 4.69 15.69 -0.70
C PHE A 89 4.37 14.20 -0.89
N ALA A 90 4.63 13.64 -2.09
CA ALA A 90 4.50 12.21 -2.33
C ALA A 90 5.50 11.40 -1.50
N GLU A 91 6.78 11.80 -1.46
CA GLU A 91 7.82 11.21 -0.60
C GLU A 91 7.43 11.27 0.88
N LEU A 92 7.02 12.45 1.37
CA LEU A 92 6.60 12.65 2.76
C LEU A 92 5.40 11.76 3.13
N THR A 93 4.40 11.70 2.26
CA THR A 93 3.20 10.87 2.48
C THR A 93 3.58 9.40 2.53
N ASN A 94 4.46 8.94 1.64
CA ASN A 94 4.94 7.57 1.61
C ASN A 94 5.77 7.22 2.86
N ASP A 95 6.67 8.10 3.30
CA ASP A 95 7.48 7.90 4.51
C ASP A 95 6.58 7.76 5.76
N VAL A 96 5.57 8.61 5.90
CA VAL A 96 4.58 8.54 6.99
C VAL A 96 3.75 7.26 6.91
N ALA A 97 3.28 6.90 5.71
CA ALA A 97 2.49 5.71 5.47
C ALA A 97 3.28 4.43 5.80
N CYS A 98 4.50 4.30 5.27
CA CYS A 98 5.41 3.19 5.55
C CYS A 98 5.70 3.05 7.04
N ARG A 99 5.95 4.15 7.75
CA ARG A 99 6.20 4.09 9.21
C ARG A 99 4.97 3.70 10.01
N ALA A 100 3.78 4.11 9.58
CA ALA A 100 2.53 3.70 10.23
C ALA A 100 2.18 2.24 9.93
N ALA A 101 2.48 1.76 8.72
CA ALA A 101 2.16 0.42 8.26
C ALA A 101 3.20 -0.62 8.70
N PHE A 102 4.47 -0.37 8.42
CA PHE A 102 5.61 -1.30 8.51
C PHE A 102 6.60 -0.97 9.65
N GLY A 103 6.29 0.05 10.46
CA GLY A 103 7.15 0.50 11.55
C GLY A 103 8.42 1.27 11.11
N LYS A 104 8.74 1.30 9.81
CA LYS A 104 9.93 1.95 9.24
C LYS A 104 9.69 2.54 7.85
N LYS A 105 10.58 3.45 7.42
CA LYS A 105 10.53 4.05 6.09
C LYS A 105 11.45 3.35 5.09
N TYR A 106 11.05 3.38 3.82
CA TYR A 106 11.75 2.72 2.71
C TYR A 106 12.16 3.76 1.66
N ARG A 107 13.09 4.66 2.02
CA ARG A 107 13.49 5.78 1.15
C ARG A 107 14.92 5.67 0.63
N VAL A 108 15.84 5.19 1.46
CA VAL A 108 17.28 5.18 1.17
C VAL A 108 17.81 3.77 1.27
N GLY A 109 18.82 3.45 0.46
CA GLY A 109 19.45 2.13 0.39
C GLY A 109 18.76 1.24 -0.63
N GLU A 110 19.45 0.17 -1.05
CA GLU A 110 19.04 -0.71 -2.16
C GLU A 110 17.59 -1.19 -2.03
N ARG A 111 17.19 -1.63 -0.83
CA ARG A 111 15.82 -2.10 -0.56
C ARG A 111 14.78 -0.97 -0.64
N GLY A 112 15.12 0.23 -0.14
CA GLY A 112 14.23 1.39 -0.18
C GLY A 112 14.04 1.90 -1.60
N GLU A 113 15.14 2.05 -2.36
CA GLU A 113 15.11 2.47 -3.76
C GLU A 113 14.33 1.49 -4.65
N LYS A 114 14.52 0.18 -4.43
CA LYS A 114 13.74 -0.86 -5.09
C LYS A 114 12.25 -0.73 -4.77
N PHE A 115 11.89 -0.53 -3.50
CA PHE A 115 10.50 -0.35 -3.08
C PHE A 115 9.85 0.89 -3.71
N GLN A 116 10.55 2.03 -3.73
CA GLN A 116 10.04 3.25 -4.38
C GLN A 116 9.79 3.06 -5.87
N ARG A 117 10.69 2.34 -6.57
CA ARG A 117 10.47 1.98 -7.97
C ARG A 117 9.25 1.07 -8.13
N LEU A 118 9.15 0.01 -7.32
CA LEU A 118 8.02 -0.92 -7.37
C LEU A 118 6.68 -0.24 -7.11
N LEU A 119 6.61 0.67 -6.13
CA LEU A 119 5.39 1.44 -5.86
C LEU A 119 5.01 2.34 -7.03
N ARG A 120 5.98 3.02 -7.66
CA ARG A 120 5.70 3.84 -8.85
C ARG A 120 5.18 3.01 -10.02
N ASP A 121 5.84 1.88 -10.31
CA ASP A 121 5.41 0.97 -11.38
C ASP A 121 3.99 0.42 -11.07
N PHE A 122 3.74 0.03 -9.81
CA PHE A 122 2.45 -0.45 -9.35
C PHE A 122 1.32 0.59 -9.53
N VAL A 123 1.52 1.83 -9.05
CA VAL A 123 0.53 2.91 -9.21
C VAL A 123 0.31 3.24 -10.69
N GLY A 124 1.39 3.25 -11.49
CA GLY A 124 1.30 3.45 -12.94
C GLY A 124 0.50 2.36 -13.65
N LEU A 125 0.68 1.10 -13.25
CA LEU A 125 -0.05 -0.04 -13.81
C LEU A 125 -1.54 0.01 -13.45
N LEU A 126 -1.88 0.36 -12.19
CA LEU A 126 -3.26 0.52 -11.73
C LEU A 126 -3.99 1.68 -12.44
N GLY A 127 -3.28 2.76 -12.75
CA GLY A 127 -3.83 3.89 -13.52
C GLY A 127 -3.96 3.61 -15.03
N GLY A 128 -3.35 2.53 -15.53
CA GLY A 128 -3.41 2.16 -16.94
C GLY A 128 -4.65 1.35 -17.30
N PHE A 129 -5.13 1.50 -18.53
CA PHE A 129 -6.23 0.68 -19.07
C PHE A 129 -5.69 -0.46 -19.94
N ASP A 130 -6.41 -1.58 -19.96
CA ASP A 130 -6.18 -2.69 -20.90
C ASP A 130 -7.32 -2.71 -21.92
N ILE A 131 -6.98 -2.62 -23.21
CA ILE A 131 -8.00 -2.62 -24.27
C ILE A 131 -8.78 -3.95 -24.32
N GLY A 132 -8.16 -5.04 -23.89
CA GLY A 132 -8.77 -6.37 -23.78
C GLY A 132 -9.87 -6.45 -22.73
N ASP A 133 -9.87 -5.56 -21.72
CA ASP A 133 -10.93 -5.50 -20.71
C ASP A 133 -12.21 -4.86 -21.28
N PHE A 134 -12.11 -4.09 -22.38
CA PHE A 134 -13.25 -3.48 -23.09
C PHE A 134 -13.62 -4.23 -24.38
N ILE A 135 -12.62 -4.77 -25.07
CA ILE A 135 -12.75 -5.45 -26.36
C ILE A 135 -12.03 -6.81 -26.25
N PRO A 136 -12.73 -7.89 -25.83
CA PRO A 136 -12.11 -9.17 -25.48
C PRO A 136 -11.23 -9.79 -26.57
N TRP A 137 -11.57 -9.62 -27.85
CA TRP A 137 -10.76 -10.15 -28.96
C TRP A 137 -9.42 -9.40 -29.15
N LEU A 138 -9.24 -8.21 -28.56
CA LEU A 138 -7.98 -7.46 -28.53
C LEU A 138 -7.13 -7.77 -27.28
N GLY A 139 -7.50 -8.76 -26.47
CA GLY A 139 -6.73 -9.14 -25.27
C GLY A 139 -5.28 -9.57 -25.52
N TRP A 140 -4.91 -9.87 -26.77
CA TRP A 140 -3.52 -10.18 -27.16
C TRP A 140 -2.62 -8.94 -27.20
N VAL A 141 -3.18 -7.73 -27.32
CA VAL A 141 -2.41 -6.47 -27.41
C VAL A 141 -1.52 -6.28 -26.17
N SER A 142 -2.03 -6.64 -25.00
CA SER A 142 -1.30 -6.56 -23.72
C SER A 142 -0.15 -7.56 -23.59
N CYS A 143 -0.14 -8.61 -24.41
CA CYS A 143 1.00 -9.50 -24.53
C CYS A 143 2.08 -8.89 -25.43
N VAL A 144 1.68 -8.26 -26.55
CA VAL A 144 2.60 -7.70 -27.55
C VAL A 144 3.27 -6.42 -27.06
N ASN A 145 2.54 -5.56 -26.34
CA ASN A 145 3.10 -4.32 -25.78
C ASN A 145 3.91 -4.53 -24.49
N GLY A 146 4.06 -5.78 -24.02
CA GLY A 146 4.81 -6.12 -22.82
C GLY A 146 4.11 -5.85 -21.48
N ARG A 147 2.91 -5.25 -21.48
CA ARG A 147 2.17 -4.88 -20.25
C ARG A 147 1.88 -6.09 -19.36
N ASN A 148 1.55 -7.24 -19.95
CA ASN A 148 1.35 -8.48 -19.17
C ASN A 148 2.63 -8.95 -18.46
N ALA A 149 3.79 -8.82 -19.11
CA ALA A 149 5.06 -9.19 -18.50
C ALA A 149 5.42 -8.21 -17.36
N GLU A 150 5.16 -6.92 -17.56
CA GLU A 150 5.37 -5.89 -16.55
C GLU A 150 4.48 -6.09 -15.33
N VAL A 151 3.17 -6.35 -15.51
CA VAL A 151 2.24 -6.66 -14.42
C VAL A 151 2.71 -7.88 -13.63
N ASN A 152 3.11 -8.96 -14.30
CA ASN A 152 3.60 -10.17 -13.63
C ASN A 152 4.89 -9.90 -12.84
N ARG A 153 5.82 -9.10 -13.40
CA ARG A 153 7.07 -8.73 -12.73
C ARG A 153 6.79 -7.90 -11.47
N VAL A 154 5.97 -6.85 -11.59
CA VAL A 154 5.64 -5.97 -10.46
C VAL A 154 4.87 -6.73 -9.38
N ALA A 155 3.87 -7.55 -9.75
CA ALA A 155 3.13 -8.37 -8.80
C ALA A 155 4.08 -9.28 -8.00
N LYS A 156 5.00 -9.97 -8.68
CA LYS A 156 5.96 -10.87 -8.04
C LYS A 156 6.95 -10.14 -7.13
N GLU A 157 7.58 -9.08 -7.63
CA GLU A 157 8.58 -8.36 -6.84
C GLU A 157 7.98 -7.63 -5.63
N LEU A 158 6.72 -7.17 -5.74
CA LEU A 158 5.99 -6.54 -4.65
C LEU A 158 5.52 -7.58 -3.63
N ASP A 159 5.07 -8.75 -4.08
CA ASP A 159 4.77 -9.89 -3.23
C ASP A 159 5.99 -10.29 -2.41
N GLU A 160 7.14 -10.51 -3.05
CA GLU A 160 8.42 -10.84 -2.38
C GLU A 160 8.81 -9.78 -1.35
N PHE A 161 8.63 -8.49 -1.68
CA PHE A 161 8.93 -7.41 -0.75
C PHE A 161 8.03 -7.46 0.49
N LEU A 162 6.71 -7.55 0.31
CA LEU A 162 5.74 -7.57 1.40
C LEU A 162 5.85 -8.84 2.22
N ASP A 163 6.17 -9.97 1.60
CA ASP A 163 6.45 -11.23 2.27
C ASP A 163 7.63 -11.09 3.23
N GLY A 164 8.71 -10.44 2.78
CA GLY A 164 9.87 -10.12 3.60
C GLY A 164 9.54 -9.17 4.76
N VAL A 165 8.66 -8.17 4.54
CA VAL A 165 8.17 -7.29 5.62
C VAL A 165 7.43 -8.11 6.69
N VAL A 166 6.51 -8.97 6.28
CA VAL A 166 5.73 -9.81 7.19
C VAL A 166 6.66 -10.77 7.96
N GLN A 167 7.61 -11.39 7.26
CA GLN A 167 8.55 -12.33 7.87
C GLN A 167 9.43 -11.66 8.94
N GLU A 168 9.93 -10.45 8.67
CA GLU A 168 10.73 -9.69 9.64
C GLU A 168 9.98 -9.41 10.94
N HIS A 169 8.68 -9.10 10.87
CA HIS A 169 7.85 -8.87 12.07
C HIS A 169 7.52 -10.17 12.81
N MET A 170 7.43 -11.30 12.09
CA MET A 170 7.26 -12.60 12.72
C MET A 170 8.51 -13.03 13.52
N GLU A 171 9.69 -12.69 13.03
CA GLU A 171 10.98 -13.05 13.64
C GLU A 171 11.40 -12.07 14.76
N SER A 172 11.12 -10.77 14.62
CA SER A 172 11.50 -9.75 15.61
C SER A 172 10.64 -9.79 16.88
N GLY A 173 9.52 -10.51 16.88
CA GLY A 173 8.65 -10.64 18.05
C GLY A 173 7.98 -9.33 18.51
N GLY A 174 8.01 -8.28 17.69
CA GLY A 174 7.41 -6.97 18.02
C GLY A 174 8.27 -6.11 18.95
N GLU A 175 9.60 -6.16 18.82
CA GLU A 175 10.49 -5.23 19.53
C GLU A 175 10.30 -3.79 19.00
N GLY A 176 9.45 -3.00 19.68
CA GLY A 176 9.24 -1.60 19.34
C GLY A 176 7.83 -1.09 19.66
N LYS A 177 7.48 0.04 19.05
CA LYS A 177 6.12 0.57 19.10
C LYS A 177 5.28 -0.21 18.09
N GLU A 178 4.24 -0.90 18.58
CA GLU A 178 3.31 -1.69 17.76
C GLU A 178 2.81 -0.93 16.52
N ASP A 179 3.08 -1.50 15.35
CA ASP A 179 2.59 -1.01 14.07
C ASP A 179 1.40 -1.84 13.53
N PHE A 180 1.03 -1.58 12.28
CA PHE A 180 -0.09 -2.24 11.66
C PHE A 180 0.20 -3.70 11.31
N VAL A 181 1.42 -4.06 10.88
CA VAL A 181 1.82 -5.46 10.63
C VAL A 181 1.70 -6.27 11.91
N ASP A 182 2.25 -5.76 13.02
CA ASP A 182 2.17 -6.42 14.34
C ASP A 182 0.72 -6.68 14.75
N THR A 183 -0.13 -5.66 14.54
CA THR A 183 -1.55 -5.74 14.87
C THR A 183 -2.26 -6.81 14.03
N MET A 184 -1.98 -6.87 12.73
CA MET A 184 -2.55 -7.87 11.82
C MET A 184 -2.10 -9.28 12.17
N LEU A 185 -0.81 -9.48 12.48
CA LEU A 185 -0.27 -10.76 12.92
C LEU A 185 -0.91 -11.23 14.24
N ARG A 186 -1.16 -10.31 15.18
CA ARG A 186 -1.89 -10.64 16.41
C ARG A 186 -3.33 -11.05 16.13
N ILE A 187 -4.05 -10.30 15.28
CA ILE A 187 -5.43 -10.61 14.91
C ILE A 187 -5.52 -12.00 14.25
N GLN A 188 -4.57 -12.33 13.37
CA GLN A 188 -4.48 -13.64 12.74
C GLN A 188 -4.27 -14.76 13.77
N LYS A 189 -3.39 -14.57 14.76
CA LYS A 189 -3.13 -15.55 15.84
C LYS A 189 -4.32 -15.73 16.77
N ASP A 190 -5.03 -14.66 17.10
CA ASP A 190 -6.18 -14.68 18.01
C ASP A 190 -7.37 -15.47 17.43
N ASN A 191 -7.46 -15.61 16.09
CA ASN A 191 -8.51 -16.33 15.35
C ASN A 191 -9.95 -16.02 15.82
N LYS A 192 -10.19 -14.79 16.30
CA LYS A 192 -11.49 -14.32 16.82
C LYS A 192 -12.46 -13.84 15.75
N LEU A 193 -12.02 -13.78 14.49
CA LEU A 193 -12.82 -13.32 13.37
C LEU A 193 -13.63 -14.48 12.80
N SER A 194 -14.82 -14.20 12.28
CA SER A 194 -15.60 -15.21 11.54
C SER A 194 -15.02 -15.51 10.15
N ILE A 195 -14.04 -14.72 9.70
CA ILE A 195 -13.31 -14.92 8.44
C ILE A 195 -11.85 -15.31 8.72
N SER A 196 -11.29 -16.16 7.86
CA SER A 196 -9.86 -16.47 7.87
C SER A 196 -9.09 -15.30 7.24
N ILE A 197 -8.31 -14.57 8.05
CA ILE A 197 -7.30 -13.64 7.54
C ILE A 197 -6.03 -14.44 7.26
N ASP A 198 -5.80 -14.75 5.99
CA ASP A 198 -4.57 -15.40 5.55
C ASP A 198 -3.44 -14.37 5.32
N ARG A 199 -2.25 -14.87 4.98
CA ARG A 199 -1.07 -14.02 4.76
C ARG A 199 -1.26 -13.08 3.57
N ASP A 200 -2.01 -13.48 2.54
CA ASP A 200 -2.29 -12.63 1.39
C ASP A 200 -3.25 -11.49 1.74
N SER A 201 -4.24 -11.74 2.61
CA SER A 201 -5.11 -10.68 3.15
C SER A 201 -4.30 -9.63 3.93
N ILE A 202 -3.28 -10.06 4.69
CA ILE A 202 -2.37 -9.12 5.39
C ILE A 202 -1.58 -8.31 4.36
N LYS A 203 -0.91 -8.97 3.40
CA LYS A 203 -0.14 -8.28 2.35
C LYS A 203 -1.00 -7.33 1.52
N ALA A 204 -2.24 -7.68 1.24
CA ALA A 204 -3.21 -6.83 0.55
C ALA A 204 -3.50 -5.53 1.34
N LEU A 205 -3.81 -5.65 2.64
CA LEU A 205 -4.05 -4.47 3.50
C LEU A 205 -2.81 -3.57 3.65
N LEU A 206 -1.63 -4.18 3.70
CA LEU A 206 -0.35 -3.48 3.73
C LEU A 206 -0.10 -2.67 2.46
N LEU A 207 -0.49 -3.19 1.31
CA LEU A 207 -0.33 -2.53 0.03
C LEU A 207 -1.16 -1.23 -0.04
N VAL A 208 -2.43 -1.26 0.35
CA VAL A 208 -3.29 -0.06 0.37
C VAL A 208 -2.89 0.96 1.43
N SER A 209 -2.24 0.53 2.50
CA SER A 209 -1.76 1.47 3.52
C SER A 209 -0.63 2.38 3.03
N SER A 210 0.08 1.99 1.96
CA SER A 210 1.28 2.65 1.44
C SER A 210 1.05 3.39 0.11
N SER A 211 -0.16 3.34 -0.45
CA SER A 211 -0.58 3.98 -1.71
C SER A 211 -1.23 5.35 -1.53
#